data_AF-A0A7C3DHV7-F1
#
_entry.id   AF-A0A7C3DHV7-F1
#
_cell.length_a   1.000
_cell.length_b   1.000
_cell.length_c   1.000
_cell.angle_alpha   90.00
_cell.angle_beta   90.00
_cell.angle_gamma   90.00
#
_symmetry.space_group_name_H-M   'P 1'
#
loop_
_entity.id
_entity.type
_entity.pdbx_description
1 polymer ?
#
loop_
_entity_poly.entity_id
_entity_poly.type
_entity_poly.pdbx_seq_one_letter_code
_entity_poly.pdbx_strand_id
1 'polypeptide(L)'
;MPAITAPGVGSGLDINSLVDQLVALEKRPLQAVQSQKSNVQAQLSSYGKFKSVLSDFQSAMSALSTRDSFQIFAASSSNENSFAATTGADARGGSYAIDVTSLAASHKLASGAFADSTTVVG
;
A
#
# COMPACT_ATOMS: atom_id res chain seq x y z
N MET A 1 12.53 52.29 53.74
CA MET A 1 12.92 52.22 52.32
C MET A 1 14.36 51.77 52.26
N PRO A 2 14.69 50.52 51.92
CA PRO A 2 16.08 50.13 51.74
C PRO A 2 16.57 50.69 50.41
N ALA A 3 17.72 51.36 50.47
CA ALA A 3 18.37 52.01 49.36
C ALA A 3 18.81 50.99 48.30
N ILE A 4 18.44 51.22 47.04
CA ILE A 4 19.07 50.59 45.89
C ILE A 4 20.41 51.30 45.69
N THR A 5 21.45 50.81 46.33
CA THR A 5 22.83 51.20 46.00
C THR A 5 23.18 50.52 44.69
N ALA A 6 23.25 51.28 43.61
CA ALA A 6 23.66 50.79 42.29
C ALA A 6 25.09 50.20 42.36
N PRO A 7 25.29 48.88 42.21
CA PRO A 7 26.61 48.27 42.18
C PRO A 7 26.91 47.93 40.71
N GLY A 8 27.18 48.96 39.91
CA GLY A 8 27.40 48.82 38.47
C GLY A 8 28.87 48.85 38.04
N VAL A 9 29.81 49.20 38.92
CA VAL A 9 31.18 49.53 38.49
C VAL A 9 32.23 49.04 39.49
N GLY A 10 32.44 47.71 39.60
CA GLY A 10 33.65 47.20 40.28
C GLY A 10 33.52 46.00 41.22
N SER A 11 32.37 45.33 41.31
CA SER A 11 32.12 44.26 42.29
C SER A 11 32.47 42.84 41.83
N GLY A 12 32.97 42.62 40.60
CA GLY A 12 33.22 41.27 40.08
C GLY A 12 31.96 40.40 39.95
N LEU A 13 30.78 41.00 40.14
CA LEU A 13 29.48 40.37 39.94
C LEU A 13 29.12 40.52 38.48
N ASP A 14 29.25 39.42 37.76
CA ASP A 14 28.95 39.33 36.35
C ASP A 14 27.43 39.33 36.15
N ILE A 15 26.85 40.52 36.03
CA ILE A 15 25.40 40.72 35.89
C ILE A 15 24.87 39.98 34.66
N ASN A 16 25.68 39.85 33.60
CA ASN A 16 25.35 39.04 32.43
C ASN A 16 25.18 37.56 32.82
N SER A 17 26.10 37.01 33.62
CA SER A 17 25.98 35.63 34.14
C SER A 17 24.73 35.44 35.01
N LEU A 18 24.35 36.42 35.82
CA LEU A 18 23.11 36.34 36.63
C LEU A 18 21.85 36.38 35.76
N VAL A 19 21.83 37.23 34.74
CA VAL A 19 20.72 37.30 33.77
C VAL A 19 20.63 36.01 32.97
N ASP A 20 21.76 35.48 32.51
CA ASP A 20 21.81 34.20 31.79
C ASP A 20 21.33 33.04 32.68
N GLN A 21 21.70 33.01 33.96
CA GLN A 21 21.21 32.02 34.93
C GLN A 21 19.71 32.15 35.17
N LEU A 22 19.17 33.37 35.26
CA LEU A 22 17.74 33.61 35.47
C LEU A 22 16.92 33.20 34.23
N VAL A 23 17.39 33.55 33.04
CA VAL A 23 16.78 33.15 31.76
C VAL A 23 16.88 31.64 31.55
N ALA A 24 18.00 31.00 31.92
CA ALA A 24 18.13 29.56 31.89
C ALA A 24 17.12 28.88 32.83
N LEU A 25 16.88 29.44 34.02
CA LEU A 25 15.89 28.95 34.96
C LEU A 25 14.47 29.08 34.41
N GLU A 26 14.13 30.23 33.81
CA GLU A 26 12.84 30.46 33.15
C GLU A 26 12.60 29.55 31.93
N LYS A 27 13.67 29.10 31.25
CA LYS A 27 13.57 28.15 30.12
C LYS A 27 13.38 26.69 30.53
N ARG A 28 13.66 26.31 31.79
CA ARG A 28 13.48 24.93 32.29
C ARG A 28 12.07 24.36 32.08
N PRO A 29 10.96 25.06 32.40
CA PRO A 29 9.61 24.53 32.15
C PRO A 29 9.37 24.27 30.66
N LEU A 30 9.86 25.14 29.77
CA LEU A 30 9.76 24.95 28.32
C LEU A 30 10.49 23.67 27.88
N GLN A 31 11.71 23.45 28.39
CA GLN A 31 12.47 22.22 28.09
C GLN A 31 11.79 20.95 28.62
N ALA A 32 11.13 21.02 29.77
CA ALA A 32 10.36 19.91 30.32
C ALA A 32 9.18 19.54 29.41
N VAL A 33 8.40 20.53 28.95
CA VAL A 33 7.29 20.31 28.01
C VAL A 33 7.80 19.79 26.66
N GLN A 34 8.92 20.33 26.15
CA GLN A 34 9.53 19.85 24.90
C GLN A 34 9.97 18.39 25.00
N SER A 35 10.55 18.00 26.14
CA SER A 35 10.95 16.62 26.41
C SER A 35 9.75 15.68 26.50
N GLN A 36 8.67 16.11 27.16
CA GLN A 36 7.42 15.36 27.24
C GLN A 36 6.79 15.18 25.84
N LYS A 37 6.78 16.24 25.03
CA LYS A 37 6.31 16.18 23.64
C LYS A 37 7.11 15.16 22.82
N SER A 38 8.44 15.18 22.94
CA SER A 38 9.31 14.23 22.25
C SER A 38 9.02 12.78 22.65
N ASN A 39 8.83 12.52 23.95
CA ASN A 39 8.46 11.20 24.46
C ASN A 39 7.10 10.71 23.91
N VAL A 40 6.08 11.58 23.91
CA VAL A 40 4.76 11.24 23.36
C VAL A 40 4.84 10.98 21.85
N GLN A 41 5.62 11.78 21.11
CA GLN A 41 5.85 11.58 19.67
C GLN A 41 6.56 10.25 19.38
N ALA A 42 7.54 9.88 20.19
CA ALA A 42 8.24 8.60 20.10
C ALA A 42 7.31 7.43 20.39
N GLN A 43 6.46 7.53 21.43
CA GLN A 43 5.43 6.54 21.72
C GLN A 43 4.45 6.40 20.56
N LEU A 44 3.90 7.50 20.04
CA LEU A 44 2.99 7.49 18.90
C LEU A 44 3.61 6.83 17.67
N SER A 45 4.87 7.13 17.38
CA SER A 45 5.60 6.53 16.26
C SER A 45 5.77 5.02 16.44
N SER A 46 6.07 4.57 17.66
CA SER A 46 6.16 3.15 18.00
C SER A 46 4.83 2.43 17.86
N TYR A 47 3.72 3.04 18.31
CA TYR A 47 2.37 2.51 18.08
C TYR A 47 2.01 2.47 16.59
N GLY A 48 2.37 3.50 15.82
CA GLY A 48 2.17 3.52 14.38
C GLY A 48 2.92 2.40 13.67
N LYS A 49 4.19 2.17 14.03
CA LYS A 49 4.99 1.05 13.53
C LYS A 49 4.38 -0.30 13.88
N PHE A 50 3.97 -0.49 15.14
CA PHE A 50 3.34 -1.72 15.59
C PHE A 50 2.02 -1.99 14.84
N LYS A 51 1.18 -0.98 14.67
CA LYS A 51 -0.06 -1.07 13.90
C LYS A 51 0.21 -1.46 12.44
N SER A 52 1.24 -0.89 11.81
CA SER A 52 1.63 -1.25 10.45
C SER A 52 1.99 -2.73 10.35
N VAL A 53 2.87 -3.22 11.23
CA VAL A 53 3.29 -4.63 11.26
C VAL A 53 2.09 -5.55 11.48
N LEU A 54 1.16 -5.18 12.35
CA LEU A 54 -0.06 -5.97 12.57
C LEU A 54 -1.00 -5.97 11.36
N SER A 55 -1.10 -4.84 10.65
CA SER A 55 -1.87 -4.73 9.41
C SER A 55 -1.27 -5.58 8.29
N ASP A 56 0.05 -5.60 8.17
CA ASP A 56 0.76 -6.43 7.19
C ASP A 56 0.55 -7.92 7.49
N PHE A 57 0.66 -8.30 8.77
CA PHE A 57 0.37 -9.66 9.22
C PHE A 57 -1.09 -10.06 8.95
N GLN A 58 -2.06 -9.19 9.26
CA GLN A 58 -3.46 -9.44 8.97
C GLN A 58 -3.72 -9.62 7.47
N SER A 59 -3.06 -8.83 6.63
CA SER A 59 -3.17 -8.92 5.17
C SER A 59 -2.62 -10.25 4.65
N ALA A 60 -1.44 -10.67 5.14
CA ALA A 60 -0.85 -11.96 4.80
C ALA A 60 -1.75 -13.14 5.23
N MET A 61 -2.32 -13.08 6.44
CA MET A 61 -3.23 -14.13 6.93
C MET A 61 -4.56 -14.14 6.15
N SER A 62 -5.05 -12.99 5.73
CA SER A 62 -6.27 -12.90 4.91
C SER A 62 -6.07 -13.54 3.54
N ALA A 63 -4.93 -13.28 2.89
CA ALA A 63 -4.56 -13.94 1.64
C ALA A 63 -4.44 -15.48 1.80
N LEU A 64 -3.96 -15.94 2.96
CA LEU A 64 -3.90 -17.37 3.29
C LEU A 64 -5.27 -17.95 3.67
N SER A 65 -6.24 -17.14 4.08
CA SER A 65 -7.57 -17.63 4.46
C SER A 65 -8.46 -17.98 3.25
N THR A 66 -8.14 -17.45 2.08
CA THR A 66 -8.87 -17.70 0.83
C THR A 66 -8.59 -19.11 0.30
N ARG A 67 -9.63 -19.95 0.27
CA ARG A 67 -9.55 -21.33 -0.26
C ARG A 67 -9.13 -21.38 -1.73
N ASP A 68 -9.43 -20.34 -2.50
CA ASP A 68 -9.07 -20.24 -3.92
C ASP A 68 -7.55 -20.32 -4.14
N SER A 69 -6.74 -19.81 -3.20
CA SER A 69 -5.27 -19.91 -3.25
C SER A 69 -4.75 -21.33 -3.06
N PHE A 70 -5.57 -22.25 -2.55
CA PHE A 70 -5.22 -23.66 -2.37
C PHE A 70 -5.92 -24.59 -3.37
N GLN A 71 -6.93 -24.10 -4.09
CA GLN A 71 -7.63 -24.82 -5.16
C GLN A 71 -7.10 -24.40 -6.53
N ILE A 72 -5.78 -24.24 -6.64
CA ILE A 72 -5.11 -23.92 -7.90
C ILE A 72 -4.95 -25.22 -8.67
N PHE A 73 -5.90 -25.51 -9.55
CA PHE A 73 -5.74 -26.56 -10.54
C PHE A 73 -4.89 -26.03 -11.69
N ALA A 74 -3.98 -26.84 -12.21
CA ALA A 74 -3.25 -26.53 -13.44
C ALA A 74 -3.80 -27.39 -14.57
N ALA A 75 -4.22 -26.77 -15.69
CA ALA A 75 -4.48 -27.49 -16.92
C ALA A 75 -3.19 -27.61 -17.73
N SER A 76 -2.97 -28.79 -18.31
CA SER A 76 -1.88 -29.07 -19.26
C SER A 76 -2.48 -29.80 -20.44
N SER A 77 -2.34 -29.26 -21.65
CA SER A 77 -2.76 -29.89 -22.89
C SER A 77 -1.58 -30.60 -23.54
N SER A 78 -1.83 -31.77 -24.13
CA SER A 78 -0.82 -32.48 -24.92
C SER A 78 -0.46 -31.75 -26.22
N ASN A 79 -1.31 -30.81 -26.69
CA ASN A 79 -1.07 -30.01 -27.89
C ASN A 79 -1.69 -28.60 -27.75
N GLU A 80 -0.93 -27.69 -27.14
CA GLU A 80 -1.33 -26.30 -26.88
C GLU A 80 -1.61 -25.47 -28.15
N ASN A 81 -1.07 -25.88 -29.31
CA ASN A 81 -1.35 -25.20 -30.59
C ASN A 81 -2.75 -25.53 -31.14
N SER A 82 -3.29 -26.71 -30.78
CA SER A 82 -4.60 -27.18 -31.25
C SER A 82 -5.70 -26.90 -30.24
N PHE A 83 -5.36 -26.97 -28.95
CA PHE A 83 -6.30 -26.75 -27.85
C PHE A 83 -5.56 -26.30 -26.59
N ALA A 84 -5.94 -25.14 -26.07
CA ALA A 84 -5.47 -24.62 -24.80
C ALA A 84 -6.61 -24.66 -23.77
N ALA A 85 -6.31 -25.09 -22.54
CA ALA A 85 -7.25 -25.15 -21.45
C ALA A 85 -6.79 -24.28 -20.27
N THR A 86 -7.73 -23.59 -19.64
CA THR A 86 -7.53 -22.85 -18.40
C THR A 86 -8.49 -23.37 -17.34
N THR A 87 -8.04 -23.38 -16.09
CA THR A 87 -8.78 -23.88 -14.94
C THR A 87 -9.36 -22.73 -14.14
N GLY A 88 -10.58 -22.92 -13.64
CA GLY A 88 -11.20 -22.05 -12.63
C GLY A 88 -11.13 -22.67 -11.23
N ALA A 89 -11.59 -21.92 -10.22
CA ALA A 89 -11.61 -22.36 -8.82
C ALA A 89 -12.46 -23.65 -8.58
N ASP A 90 -13.53 -23.83 -9.35
CA ASP A 90 -14.41 -25.02 -9.27
C ASP A 90 -13.95 -26.22 -10.11
N ALA A 91 -12.75 -26.17 -10.70
CA ALA A 91 -12.25 -27.24 -11.55
C ALA A 91 -12.12 -28.56 -10.77
N ARG A 92 -12.46 -29.68 -11.42
CA ARG A 92 -12.29 -31.02 -10.85
C ARG A 92 -11.04 -31.66 -11.42
N GLY A 93 -10.14 -32.08 -10.53
CA GLY A 93 -8.94 -32.83 -10.91
C GLY A 93 -9.29 -34.13 -11.63
N GLY A 94 -8.69 -34.35 -12.79
CA GLY A 94 -8.90 -35.54 -13.62
C GLY A 94 -8.24 -35.39 -14.99
N SER A 95 -8.05 -36.53 -15.68
CA SER A 95 -7.60 -36.55 -17.07
C SER A 95 -8.81 -36.58 -18.00
N TYR A 96 -8.84 -35.70 -19.00
CA TYR A 96 -9.91 -35.61 -19.99
C TYR A 96 -9.34 -35.90 -21.37
N ALA A 97 -9.98 -36.81 -22.12
CA ALA A 97 -9.68 -37.04 -23.53
C ALA A 97 -10.57 -36.13 -24.38
N ILE A 98 -9.94 -35.30 -25.22
CA ILE A 98 -10.62 -34.31 -26.05
C ILE A 98 -10.22 -34.56 -27.50
N ASP A 99 -11.20 -34.89 -28.34
CA ASP A 99 -11.05 -35.05 -29.78
C ASP A 99 -11.67 -33.83 -30.50
N VAL A 100 -10.84 -33.06 -31.21
CA VAL A 100 -11.28 -31.89 -31.98
C VAL A 100 -11.68 -32.34 -33.38
N THR A 101 -12.98 -32.44 -33.64
CA THR A 101 -13.52 -32.94 -34.92
C THR A 101 -13.76 -31.83 -35.95
N SER A 102 -14.18 -30.64 -35.52
CA SER A 102 -14.38 -29.48 -36.40
C SER A 102 -14.28 -28.18 -35.61
N LEU A 103 -13.67 -27.15 -36.22
CA LEU A 103 -13.56 -25.83 -35.60
C LEU A 103 -14.79 -24.99 -35.92
N ALA A 104 -15.31 -24.28 -34.92
CA ALA A 104 -16.40 -23.34 -35.13
C ALA A 104 -15.96 -22.24 -36.11
N ALA A 105 -16.70 -22.09 -37.20
CA ALA A 105 -16.45 -21.05 -38.20
C ALA A 105 -17.54 -19.98 -38.13
N SER A 106 -17.16 -18.72 -38.29
CA SER A 106 -18.11 -17.62 -38.40
C SER A 106 -18.80 -17.66 -39.77
N HIS A 107 -20.13 -17.60 -39.76
CA HIS A 107 -20.90 -17.54 -41.00
C HIS A 107 -20.75 -16.15 -41.65
N LYS A 108 -20.20 -16.11 -42.87
CA LYS A 108 -20.13 -14.89 -43.68
C LYS A 108 -20.90 -15.11 -44.97
N LEU A 109 -21.96 -14.32 -45.17
CA LEU A 109 -22.59 -14.15 -46.47
C LEU A 109 -21.96 -12.95 -47.15
N ALA A 110 -21.37 -13.18 -48.31
CA ALA A 110 -21.08 -12.13 -49.27
C ALA A 110 -22.18 -12.17 -50.34
N SER A 111 -22.81 -11.03 -50.62
CA SER A 111 -23.64 -10.90 -51.81
C SER A 111 -22.77 -11.09 -53.05
N GLY A 112 -23.29 -11.76 -54.09
CA GLY A 112 -22.60 -11.85 -55.37
C GLY A 112 -22.27 -10.47 -55.94
N ALA A 113 -21.27 -10.39 -56.82
CA ALA A 113 -20.96 -9.13 -57.50
C ALA A 113 -22.11 -8.76 -58.43
N PHE A 114 -22.77 -7.63 -58.17
CA PHE A 114 -23.72 -7.03 -59.09
C PHE A 114 -22.94 -6.17 -60.07
N ALA A 115 -22.79 -6.65 -61.31
CA ALA A 115 -21.99 -5.98 -62.34
C ALA A 115 -22.68 -4.71 -62.88
N ASP A 116 -24.01 -4.65 -62.82
CA ASP A 116 -24.83 -3.54 -63.31
C ASP A 116 -25.77 -3.03 -62.23
N SER A 117 -25.96 -1.70 -62.17
CA SER A 117 -26.88 -1.02 -61.24
C SER A 117 -28.37 -1.40 -61.41
N THR A 118 -28.70 -2.18 -62.44
CA THR A 118 -30.05 -2.65 -62.76
C THR A 118 -30.26 -4.13 -62.45
N THR A 119 -29.25 -4.83 -61.91
CA THR A 119 -29.38 -6.25 -61.57
C THR A 119 -30.33 -6.39 -60.38
N VAL A 120 -31.44 -7.11 -60.57
CA VAL A 120 -32.42 -7.37 -59.51
C VAL A 120 -31.77 -8.23 -58.45
N VAL A 121 -31.62 -7.65 -57.26
CA VAL A 121 -31.30 -8.37 -56.04
C VAL A 121 -32.64 -8.84 -55.48
N GLY A 122 -32.76 -10.14 -55.21
CA GLY A 122 -34.01 -10.77 -54.75
C GLY A 122 -34.66 -10.08 -53.56
#